data_AF-A0A401Z1T0-F1
#
_entry.id   AF-A0A401Z1T0-F1
#
_cell.length_a   1.000
_cell.length_b   1.000
_cell.length_c   1.000
_cell.angle_alpha   90.00
_cell.angle_beta   90.00
_cell.angle_gamma   90.00
#
_symmetry.space_group_name_H-M   'P 1'
#
loop_
_entity.id
_entity.type
_entity.pdbx_description
1 polymer ?
#
loop_
_entity_poly.entity_id
_entity_poly.type
_entity_poly.pdbx_seq_one_letter_code
_entity_poly.pdbx_strand_id
1 'polypeptide(L)'
;MAFSPDGRVIASAGEDATVVLWDVASRRRVADLVGHQDAADTARFSPDGRVIATSGEDGTLRLWDADTHVPLAVMKGHTGAVATIAFSPDGHTIATAGTDRTVRLWDVATHRSTAPLTGHGDKVTDIAFAPDGGTIAAAGGDGAVILWETSDRHRITSLRGHTDYVLALAFSHRGDTLVTGSFDQSRPGHRRRSPRHA
;
A
#
# COMPACT_ATOMS: atom_id res chain seq x y z
N MET A 1 5.03 0.82 9.92
CA MET A 1 5.77 -0.34 10.49
C MET A 1 5.29 -1.62 9.83
N ALA A 2 6.15 -2.62 9.65
CA ALA A 2 5.77 -3.93 9.10
C ALA A 2 6.63 -5.05 9.69
N PHE A 3 6.05 -6.24 9.85
CA PHE A 3 6.78 -7.47 10.18
C PHE A 3 7.28 -8.18 8.91
N SER A 4 8.42 -8.85 9.01
CA SER A 4 8.81 -9.88 8.05
C SER A 4 7.81 -11.05 8.10
N PRO A 5 7.65 -11.84 7.01
CA PRO A 5 6.69 -12.95 6.98
C PRO A 5 6.95 -14.03 8.05
N ASP A 6 8.21 -14.23 8.44
CA ASP A 6 8.61 -15.14 9.51
C ASP A 6 8.47 -14.54 10.92
N GLY A 7 8.08 -13.26 11.03
CA GLY A 7 7.89 -12.54 12.28
C GLY A 7 9.17 -12.21 13.04
N ARG A 8 10.36 -12.42 12.47
CA ARG A 8 11.65 -12.21 13.14
C ARG A 8 12.12 -10.77 13.11
N VAL A 9 11.75 -10.01 12.07
CA VAL A 9 12.20 -8.63 11.86
C VAL A 9 11.01 -7.69 11.79
N ILE A 10 11.15 -6.49 12.36
CA ILE A 10 10.24 -5.37 12.15
C ILE A 10 10.98 -4.28 11.39
N ALA A 11 10.32 -3.69 10.38
CA ALA A 11 10.74 -2.46 9.73
C ALA A 11 9.91 -1.27 10.25
N SER A 12 10.56 -0.18 10.62
CA SER A 12 9.93 1.09 11.00
C SER A 12 10.50 2.23 10.15
N ALA A 13 9.63 2.90 9.40
CA ALA A 13 9.98 4.10 8.64
C ALA A 13 9.87 5.35 9.53
N GLY A 14 10.66 6.39 9.28
CA GLY A 14 10.73 7.59 10.10
C GLY A 14 10.92 8.88 9.29
N GLU A 15 10.63 10.00 9.96
CA GLU A 15 10.79 11.36 9.42
C GLU A 15 12.25 11.73 9.11
N ASP A 16 13.22 11.03 9.69
CA ASP A 16 14.65 11.20 9.44
C ASP A 16 15.15 10.53 8.14
N ALA A 17 14.23 10.29 7.20
CA ALA A 17 14.46 9.63 5.92
C ALA A 17 15.04 8.19 6.02
N THR A 18 14.97 7.58 7.20
CA THR A 18 15.55 6.26 7.46
C THR A 18 14.45 5.23 7.74
N VAL A 19 14.65 4.01 7.24
CA VAL A 19 13.91 2.84 7.71
C VAL A 19 14.83 1.99 8.57
N VAL A 20 14.40 1.74 9.81
CA VAL A 20 15.15 0.96 10.79
C VAL A 20 14.60 -0.46 10.87
N LEU A 21 15.50 -1.44 10.85
CA LEU A 21 15.18 -2.84 11.04
C LEU A 21 15.52 -3.29 12.47
N TRP A 22 14.61 -4.05 13.07
CA TRP A 22 14.70 -4.52 14.44
C TRP A 22 14.52 -6.04 14.49
N ASP A 23 15.44 -6.73 15.15
CA ASP A 23 15.22 -8.13 15.51
C ASP A 23 14.25 -8.21 16.70
N VAL A 24 13.17 -8.97 16.53
CA VAL A 24 12.06 -9.06 17.48
C VAL A 24 12.48 -9.78 18.76
N ALA A 25 13.27 -10.85 18.64
CA ALA A 25 13.64 -11.69 19.77
C ALA A 25 14.59 -10.97 20.73
N SER A 26 15.63 -10.33 20.19
CA SER A 26 16.65 -9.60 20.94
C SER A 26 16.26 -8.14 21.23
N ARG A 27 15.26 -7.60 20.53
CA ARG A 27 14.81 -6.19 20.61
C ARG A 27 15.94 -5.22 20.25
N ARG A 28 16.81 -5.62 19.31
CA ARG A 28 17.95 -4.82 18.87
C ARG A 28 17.76 -4.34 17.44
N ARG A 29 18.25 -3.13 17.18
CA ARG A 29 18.46 -2.62 15.83
C ARG A 29 19.46 -3.51 15.11
N VAL A 30 19.10 -3.97 13.91
CA VAL A 30 19.97 -4.83 13.08
C VAL A 30 20.52 -4.10 11.85
N ALA A 31 19.78 -3.16 11.27
CA ALA A 31 20.21 -2.41 10.10
C ALA A 31 19.43 -1.11 9.90
N ASP A 32 20.02 -0.24 9.08
CA ASP A 32 19.44 1.02 8.61
C ASP A 32 19.40 1.04 7.09
N LEU A 33 18.21 1.26 6.55
CA LEU A 33 17.98 1.45 5.13
C LEU A 33 17.98 2.96 4.87
N VAL A 34 19.15 3.48 4.55
CA VAL A 34 19.39 4.92 4.31
C VAL A 34 19.43 5.19 2.82
N GLY A 35 18.59 6.11 2.35
CA GLY A 35 18.62 6.52 0.95
C GLY A 35 17.55 7.50 0.54
N HIS A 36 16.38 7.52 1.19
CA HIS A 36 15.36 8.54 0.93
C HIS A 36 15.92 9.94 1.15
N GLN A 37 15.43 10.91 0.39
CA GLN A 37 15.88 12.31 0.46
C GLN A 37 14.96 13.19 1.32
N ASP A 38 13.88 12.59 1.81
CA ASP A 38 12.89 13.17 2.70
C ASP A 38 12.29 12.03 3.54
N ALA A 39 11.34 12.33 4.43
CA ALA A 39 10.71 11.38 5.33
C ALA A 39 10.34 10.05 4.65
N ALA A 40 10.65 8.93 5.31
CA ALA A 40 10.21 7.61 4.90
C ALA A 40 8.85 7.32 5.54
N ASP A 41 7.84 7.04 4.72
CA ASP A 41 6.46 6.89 5.17
C ASP A 41 6.12 5.43 5.50
N THR A 42 6.46 4.52 4.59
CA THR A 42 6.06 3.12 4.68
C THR A 42 7.22 2.19 4.36
N ALA A 43 7.23 1.03 5.03
CA ALA A 43 8.09 -0.10 4.72
C ALA A 43 7.23 -1.38 4.70
N ARG A 44 7.48 -2.27 3.73
CA ARG A 44 6.81 -3.57 3.58
C ARG A 44 7.83 -4.64 3.17
N PHE A 45 7.67 -5.84 3.70
CA PHE A 45 8.37 -7.02 3.20
C PHE A 45 7.57 -7.66 2.07
N SER A 46 8.26 -8.23 1.08
CA SER A 46 7.66 -9.13 0.10
C SER A 46 7.09 -10.38 0.78
N PRO A 47 6.11 -11.07 0.17
CA PRO A 47 5.52 -12.28 0.75
C PRO A 47 6.53 -13.41 1.02
N ASP A 48 7.58 -13.50 0.21
CA ASP A 48 8.67 -14.46 0.38
C ASP A 48 9.76 -13.98 1.36
N GLY A 49 9.65 -12.74 1.85
CA GLY A 49 10.57 -12.13 2.82
C GLY A 49 11.91 -11.69 2.25
N ARG A 50 12.15 -11.79 0.94
CA ARG A 50 13.45 -11.52 0.31
C ARG A 50 13.69 -10.06 -0.05
N VAL A 51 12.63 -9.28 -0.23
CA VAL A 51 12.72 -7.88 -0.63
C VAL A 51 12.01 -7.02 0.41
N ILE A 52 12.63 -5.89 0.75
CA ILE A 52 11.98 -4.82 1.48
C ILE A 52 11.68 -3.70 0.49
N ALA A 53 10.46 -3.20 0.49
CA ALA A 53 10.04 -2.01 -0.24
C ALA A 53 9.82 -0.86 0.74
N THR A 54 10.37 0.31 0.43
CA THR A 54 10.19 1.54 1.23
C THR A 54 9.71 2.69 0.36
N SER A 55 8.85 3.54 0.91
CA SER A 55 8.34 4.74 0.25
C SER A 55 8.58 5.97 1.12
N GLY A 56 8.51 7.16 0.51
CA GLY A 56 8.67 8.39 1.26
C GLY A 56 8.15 9.64 0.54
N GLU A 57 8.33 10.76 1.22
CA GLU A 57 7.94 12.10 0.76
C GLU A 57 8.75 12.57 -0.46
N ASP A 58 9.92 11.96 -0.70
CA ASP A 58 10.73 12.18 -1.90
C ASP A 58 10.12 11.64 -3.20
N GLY A 59 8.92 11.05 -3.12
CA GLY A 59 8.16 10.55 -4.27
C GLY A 59 8.73 9.26 -4.87
N THR A 60 9.62 8.57 -4.14
CA THR A 60 10.28 7.36 -4.62
C THR A 60 9.78 6.10 -3.92
N LEU A 61 9.80 4.99 -4.66
CA LEU A 61 9.80 3.64 -4.13
C LEU A 61 11.24 3.12 -4.16
N ARG A 62 11.71 2.49 -3.10
CA ARG A 62 13.05 1.88 -3.03
C ARG A 62 12.94 0.43 -2.65
N LEU A 63 13.75 -0.41 -3.30
CA LEU A 63 13.85 -1.82 -2.99
C LEU A 63 15.19 -2.12 -2.35
N TRP A 64 15.17 -3.04 -1.39
CA TRP A 64 16.32 -3.48 -0.62
C TRP A 64 16.29 -5.00 -0.55
N ASP A 65 17.46 -5.61 -0.59
CA ASP A 65 17.62 -7.02 -0.29
C ASP A 65 17.40 -7.21 1.23
N ALA A 66 16.49 -8.11 1.61
CA ALA A 66 16.10 -8.24 3.01
C ALA A 66 17.17 -8.92 3.89
N ASP A 67 18.04 -9.74 3.30
CA ASP A 67 19.07 -10.48 4.04
C ASP A 67 20.35 -9.64 4.21
N THR A 68 20.76 -8.94 3.15
CA THR A 68 21.99 -8.15 3.11
C THR A 68 21.77 -6.67 3.40
N HIS A 69 20.53 -6.19 3.32
CA HIS A 69 20.12 -4.80 3.47
C HIS A 69 20.71 -3.85 2.41
N VAL A 70 21.19 -4.40 1.30
CA VAL A 70 21.77 -3.63 0.19
C VAL A 70 20.66 -3.03 -0.68
N PRO A 71 20.79 -1.78 -1.15
CA PRO A 71 19.84 -1.19 -2.09
C PRO A 71 19.82 -1.97 -3.42
N LEU A 72 18.63 -2.33 -3.88
CA LEU A 72 18.40 -2.99 -5.17
C LEU A 72 17.98 -2.00 -6.27
N ALA A 73 17.08 -1.07 -5.93
CA ALA A 73 16.52 -0.14 -6.90
C ALA A 73 15.99 1.15 -6.28
N VAL A 74 15.97 2.22 -7.08
CA VAL A 74 15.23 3.46 -6.81
C VAL A 74 14.27 3.71 -7.97
N MET A 75 12.98 3.70 -7.68
CA MET A 75 11.91 3.66 -8.66
C MET A 75 11.15 4.97 -8.60
N LYS A 76 11.30 5.76 -9.67
CA LYS A 76 10.77 7.12 -9.79
C LYS A 76 9.56 7.14 -10.72
N GLY A 77 8.58 8.00 -10.43
CA GLY A 77 7.43 8.18 -11.31
C GLY A 77 6.27 8.93 -10.65
N HIS A 78 6.12 8.84 -9.33
CA HIS A 78 5.17 9.70 -8.62
C HIS A 78 5.64 11.16 -8.66
N THR A 79 4.68 12.07 -8.76
CA THR A 79 4.93 13.54 -8.77
C THR A 79 4.71 14.18 -7.41
N GLY A 80 4.48 13.37 -6.38
CA GLY A 80 4.33 13.76 -4.98
C GLY A 80 4.71 12.59 -4.07
N ALA A 81 4.61 12.81 -2.76
CA ALA A 81 4.89 11.82 -1.73
C ALA A 81 4.17 10.48 -1.97
N VAL A 82 4.88 9.38 -1.71
CA VAL A 82 4.35 8.01 -1.80
C VAL A 82 3.99 7.53 -0.40
N ALA A 83 2.71 7.62 -0.06
CA ALA A 83 2.21 7.37 1.28
C ALA A 83 2.14 5.88 1.65
N THR A 84 1.90 4.99 0.68
CA THR A 84 1.61 3.57 0.96
C THR A 84 2.15 2.62 -0.11
N ILE A 85 2.39 1.38 0.31
CA ILE A 85 2.90 0.26 -0.49
C ILE A 85 2.08 -0.99 -0.19
N ALA A 86 1.75 -1.75 -1.24
CA ALA A 86 1.27 -3.13 -1.13
C ALA A 86 2.01 -4.04 -2.11
N PHE A 87 2.44 -5.21 -1.65
CA PHE A 87 2.85 -6.30 -2.54
C PHE A 87 1.62 -7.08 -3.00
N SER A 88 1.65 -7.51 -4.26
CA SER A 88 0.80 -8.59 -4.75
C SER A 88 1.09 -9.89 -4.00
N PRO A 89 0.12 -10.82 -3.88
CA PRO A 89 0.29 -12.06 -3.11
C PRO A 89 1.44 -12.95 -3.62
N ASP A 90 1.75 -12.89 -4.91
CA ASP A 90 2.85 -13.64 -5.53
C ASP A 90 4.21 -12.92 -5.42
N GLY A 91 4.22 -11.67 -4.96
CA GLY A 91 5.41 -10.84 -4.78
C GLY A 91 5.99 -10.23 -6.05
N HIS A 92 5.41 -10.47 -7.23
CA HIS A 92 6.00 -10.00 -8.51
C HIS A 92 5.65 -8.54 -8.82
N THR A 93 4.54 -8.05 -8.27
CA THR A 93 4.05 -6.69 -8.46
C THR A 93 3.99 -5.93 -7.13
N ILE A 94 4.42 -4.67 -7.15
CA ILE A 94 4.17 -3.70 -6.08
C ILE A 94 3.15 -2.68 -6.58
N ALA A 95 2.15 -2.36 -5.76
CA ALA A 95 1.34 -1.17 -5.92
C ALA A 95 1.85 -0.08 -4.97
N THR A 96 1.88 1.17 -5.44
CA THR A 96 2.15 2.35 -4.63
C THR A 96 1.11 3.41 -4.87
N ALA A 97 0.86 4.25 -3.88
CA ALA A 97 -0.04 5.38 -4.03
C ALA A 97 0.31 6.53 -3.07
N GLY A 98 -0.19 7.73 -3.35
CA GLY A 98 0.08 8.88 -2.50
C GLY A 98 -0.56 10.19 -2.92
N THR A 99 0.16 11.29 -2.68
CA THR A 99 -0.39 12.66 -2.77
C THR A 99 -0.61 13.16 -4.18
N ASP A 100 -0.01 12.51 -5.19
CA ASP A 100 -0.31 12.78 -6.59
C ASP A 100 -1.65 12.20 -7.07
N ARG A 101 -2.39 11.54 -6.16
CA ARG A 101 -3.75 11.00 -6.37
C ARG A 101 -3.80 9.83 -7.35
N THR A 102 -2.64 9.21 -7.60
CA THR A 102 -2.52 8.06 -8.49
C THR A 102 -2.12 6.81 -7.74
N VAL A 103 -2.46 5.66 -8.33
CA VAL A 103 -1.87 4.37 -8.00
C VAL A 103 -0.91 3.98 -9.13
N ARG A 104 0.27 3.47 -8.80
CA ARG A 104 1.21 2.93 -9.79
C ARG A 104 1.52 1.48 -9.48
N LEU A 105 1.61 0.68 -10.53
CA LEU A 105 2.06 -0.71 -10.44
C LEU A 105 3.48 -0.81 -10.94
N TRP A 106 4.27 -1.61 -10.24
CA TRP A 106 5.68 -1.81 -10.51
C TRP A 106 6.00 -3.28 -10.55
N ASP A 107 6.73 -3.67 -11.57
CA ASP A 107 7.30 -5.00 -11.68
C ASP A 107 8.59 -5.08 -10.84
N VAL A 108 8.64 -6.04 -9.92
CA VAL A 108 9.74 -6.18 -8.95
C VAL A 108 11.04 -6.63 -9.61
N ALA A 109 10.98 -7.43 -10.67
CA ALA A 109 12.19 -7.97 -11.30
C ALA A 109 12.85 -6.97 -12.27
N THR A 110 12.04 -6.18 -12.96
CA THR A 110 12.48 -5.24 -14.01
C THR A 110 12.58 -3.80 -13.49
N HIS A 111 12.01 -3.52 -12.31
CA HIS A 111 11.92 -2.20 -11.69
C HIS A 111 11.19 -1.15 -12.55
N ARG A 112 10.30 -1.61 -13.45
CA ARG A 112 9.52 -0.74 -14.35
C ARG A 112 8.13 -0.49 -13.80
N SER A 113 7.62 0.74 -14.00
CA SER A 113 6.22 1.05 -13.73
C SER A 113 5.34 0.96 -14.97
N THR A 114 4.04 0.77 -14.71
CA THR A 114 2.98 1.03 -15.69
C THR A 114 2.61 2.52 -15.74
N ALA A 115 1.73 2.87 -16.68
CA ALA A 115 0.98 4.12 -16.60
C ALA A 115 0.20 4.18 -15.26
N PRO A 116 0.03 5.37 -14.66
CA PRO A 116 -0.69 5.53 -13.41
C PRO A 116 -2.18 5.21 -13.58
N LEU A 117 -2.75 4.54 -12.59
CA LEU A 117 -4.19 4.39 -12.43
C LEU A 117 -4.73 5.69 -11.82
N THR A 118 -5.70 6.28 -12.49
CA THR A 118 -6.28 7.58 -12.13
C THR A 118 -7.76 7.42 -11.78
N GLY A 119 -8.30 8.42 -11.07
CA GLY A 119 -9.73 8.48 -10.76
C GLY A 119 -10.07 9.06 -9.40
N HIS A 120 -9.10 9.10 -8.47
CA HIS A 120 -9.27 9.78 -7.18
C HIS A 120 -9.22 11.29 -7.34
N GLY A 121 -10.12 11.99 -6.65
CA GLY A 121 -10.18 13.45 -6.57
C GLY A 121 -9.16 14.05 -5.61
N ASP A 122 -8.72 13.27 -4.61
CA ASP A 122 -7.79 13.66 -3.54
C ASP A 122 -6.72 12.57 -3.34
N LYS A 123 -5.78 12.76 -2.41
CA LYS A 123 -4.66 11.84 -2.14
C LYS A 123 -5.17 10.41 -1.89
N VAL A 124 -4.42 9.45 -2.39
CA VAL A 124 -4.67 8.03 -2.11
C VAL A 124 -3.98 7.71 -0.79
N THR A 125 -4.74 7.20 0.16
CA THR A 125 -4.36 7.02 1.56
C THR A 125 -3.95 5.58 1.85
N ASP A 126 -4.59 4.61 1.20
CA ASP A 126 -4.28 3.19 1.38
C ASP A 126 -4.55 2.38 0.11
N ILE A 127 -3.88 1.23 0.01
CA ILE A 127 -3.99 0.29 -1.11
C ILE A 127 -3.89 -1.15 -0.62
N ALA A 128 -4.62 -2.04 -1.28
CA ALA A 128 -4.56 -3.48 -1.01
C ALA A 128 -4.78 -4.29 -2.28
N PHE A 129 -4.04 -5.40 -2.41
CA PHE A 129 -4.37 -6.46 -3.34
C PHE A 129 -5.41 -7.40 -2.74
N ALA A 130 -6.32 -7.89 -3.57
CA ALA A 130 -7.10 -9.06 -3.24
C ALA A 130 -6.18 -10.29 -3.11
N PRO A 131 -6.56 -11.32 -2.32
CA PRO A 131 -5.71 -12.49 -2.07
C PRO A 131 -5.37 -13.32 -3.31
N ASP A 132 -6.18 -13.22 -4.37
CA ASP A 132 -5.92 -13.86 -5.66
C ASP A 132 -4.99 -13.03 -6.57
N GLY A 133 -4.67 -11.79 -6.17
CA GLY A 133 -3.87 -10.84 -6.95
C GLY A 133 -4.59 -10.19 -8.13
N GLY A 134 -5.82 -10.60 -8.45
CA GLY A 134 -6.54 -10.13 -9.64
C GLY A 134 -7.12 -8.73 -9.48
N THR A 135 -7.33 -8.26 -8.25
CA THR A 135 -7.90 -6.94 -7.98
C THR A 135 -7.00 -6.11 -7.08
N ILE A 136 -6.92 -4.81 -7.38
CA ILE A 136 -6.36 -3.80 -6.49
C ILE A 136 -7.48 -2.87 -6.05
N ALA A 137 -7.56 -2.61 -4.75
CA ALA A 137 -8.41 -1.56 -4.18
C ALA A 137 -7.53 -0.42 -3.68
N ALA A 138 -7.97 0.82 -3.92
CA ALA A 138 -7.35 2.02 -3.37
C ALA A 138 -8.38 2.92 -2.71
N ALA A 139 -8.02 3.46 -1.54
CA ALA A 139 -8.81 4.37 -0.74
C ALA A 139 -8.29 5.78 -0.89
N GLY A 140 -9.18 6.77 -0.96
CA GLY A 140 -8.81 8.17 -1.11
C GLY A 140 -9.37 9.08 -0.03
N GLY A 141 -8.74 10.25 0.07
CA GLY A 141 -9.27 11.39 0.83
C GLY A 141 -10.58 11.94 0.29
N ASP A 142 -10.95 11.57 -0.94
CA ASP A 142 -12.21 11.91 -1.59
C ASP A 142 -13.39 11.04 -1.15
N GLY A 143 -13.21 10.19 -0.13
CA GLY A 143 -14.22 9.27 0.38
C GLY A 143 -14.52 8.09 -0.56
N ALA A 144 -13.78 7.98 -1.67
CA ALA A 144 -13.95 6.91 -2.63
C ALA A 144 -13.04 5.73 -2.33
N VAL A 145 -13.54 4.54 -2.68
CA VAL A 145 -12.69 3.37 -2.89
C VAL A 145 -12.83 2.97 -4.35
N ILE A 146 -11.72 2.84 -5.06
CA ILE A 146 -11.71 2.48 -6.47
C ILE A 146 -11.04 1.12 -6.63
N LEU A 147 -11.64 0.26 -7.45
CA LEU A 147 -11.14 -1.07 -7.74
C LEU A 147 -10.74 -1.16 -9.21
N TRP A 148 -9.59 -1.78 -9.46
CA TRP A 148 -9.07 -2.08 -10.79
C TRP A 148 -8.70 -3.55 -10.90
N GLU A 149 -8.84 -4.07 -12.11
CA GLU A 149 -8.29 -5.36 -12.50
C GLU A 149 -6.77 -5.21 -12.68
N THR A 150 -5.99 -6.07 -12.05
CA THR A 150 -4.51 -5.96 -12.05
C THR A 150 -3.93 -6.19 -13.44
N SER A 151 -4.49 -7.15 -14.17
CA SER A 151 -3.91 -7.68 -15.42
C SER A 151 -3.93 -6.69 -16.57
N ASP A 152 -5.05 -6.02 -16.81
CA ASP A 152 -5.21 -5.05 -17.90
C ASP A 152 -5.31 -3.59 -17.41
N ARG A 153 -5.47 -3.39 -16.09
CA ARG A 153 -5.58 -2.09 -15.41
C ARG A 153 -6.89 -1.37 -15.71
N HIS A 154 -7.93 -2.07 -16.15
CA HIS A 154 -9.23 -1.45 -16.31
C HIS A 154 -9.88 -1.19 -14.94
N ARG A 155 -10.60 -0.08 -14.81
CA ARG A 155 -11.36 0.21 -13.61
C ARG A 155 -12.59 -0.70 -13.56
N ILE A 156 -12.70 -1.52 -12.52
CA ILE A 156 -13.85 -2.38 -12.26
C ILE A 156 -15.01 -1.54 -11.75
N THR A 157 -14.79 -0.79 -10.67
CA THR A 157 -15.84 0.02 -10.04
C THR A 157 -15.30 1.13 -9.16
N SER A 158 -16.21 1.99 -8.68
CA SER A 158 -15.99 2.97 -7.63
C SER A 158 -17.05 2.81 -6.56
N LEU A 159 -16.63 2.48 -5.35
CA LEU A 159 -17.49 2.46 -4.18
C LEU A 159 -17.51 3.87 -3.60
N ARG A 160 -18.72 4.42 -3.45
CA ARG A 160 -18.98 5.72 -2.84
C ARG A 160 -19.97 5.51 -1.71
N GLY A 161 -19.64 6.01 -0.52
CA GLY A 161 -20.45 5.81 0.67
C GLY A 161 -19.89 6.54 1.88
N HIS A 162 -18.56 6.61 2.00
CA HIS A 162 -17.90 7.48 2.97
C HIS A 162 -18.02 8.94 2.53
N THR A 163 -18.25 9.81 3.50
CA THR A 163 -18.34 11.27 3.30
C THR A 163 -17.07 11.99 3.69
N ASP A 164 -16.05 11.25 4.12
CA ASP A 164 -14.77 11.75 4.61
C ASP A 164 -13.65 10.76 4.23
N TYR A 165 -12.41 11.10 4.54
CA TYR A 165 -11.20 10.31 4.28
C TYR A 165 -11.41 8.82 4.60
N VAL A 166 -11.22 7.96 3.60
CA VAL A 166 -11.01 6.52 3.84
C VAL A 166 -9.52 6.36 4.14
N LEU A 167 -9.17 5.67 5.22
CA LEU A 167 -7.79 5.57 5.71
C LEU A 167 -7.21 4.17 5.62
N ALA A 168 -8.07 3.16 5.58
CA ALA A 168 -7.64 1.77 5.67
C ALA A 168 -8.51 0.88 4.80
N LEU A 169 -7.86 -0.08 4.14
CA LEU A 169 -8.47 -1.14 3.35
C LEU A 169 -7.97 -2.50 3.83
N ALA A 170 -8.86 -3.49 3.85
CA ALA A 170 -8.47 -4.88 4.04
C ALA A 170 -9.44 -5.82 3.33
N PHE A 171 -8.89 -6.69 2.47
CA PHE A 171 -9.64 -7.82 1.95
C PHE A 171 -9.72 -8.93 3.00
N SER A 172 -10.85 -9.65 3.04
CA SER A 172 -10.91 -10.95 3.72
C SER A 172 -9.92 -11.92 3.06
N HIS A 173 -9.46 -12.92 3.80
CA HIS A 173 -8.57 -13.96 3.26
C HIS A 173 -9.18 -14.64 2.02
N ARG A 174 -10.50 -14.73 1.93
CA ARG A 174 -11.18 -15.32 0.77
C ARG A 174 -11.36 -14.36 -0.41
N GLY A 175 -11.08 -13.06 -0.23
CA GLY A 175 -11.25 -12.03 -1.25
C GLY A 175 -12.71 -11.62 -1.51
N ASP A 176 -13.66 -12.20 -0.79
CA ASP A 176 -15.10 -11.98 -0.97
C ASP A 176 -15.63 -10.71 -0.25
N THR A 177 -14.84 -10.16 0.65
CA THR A 177 -15.21 -9.00 1.47
C THR A 177 -14.08 -7.99 1.48
N LEU A 178 -14.40 -6.72 1.27
CA LEU A 178 -13.50 -5.59 1.48
C LEU A 178 -14.03 -4.76 2.64
N VAL A 179 -13.17 -4.51 3.64
CA VAL A 179 -13.46 -3.64 4.79
C VAL A 179 -12.77 -2.31 4.58
N THR A 180 -13.49 -1.23 4.89
CA THR A 180 -13.02 0.15 4.77
C THR A 180 -13.11 0.84 6.13
N GLY A 181 -12.06 1.56 6.52
CA GLY A 181 -12.06 2.44 7.69
C GLY A 181 -12.04 3.90 7.26
N SER A 182 -12.93 4.74 7.79
CA SER A 182 -13.04 6.15 7.41
C SER A 182 -13.11 7.08 8.63
N PHE A 183 -12.74 8.35 8.43
CA PHE A 183 -12.91 9.44 9.39
C PHE A 183 -14.36 9.91 9.56
N ASP A 184 -15.31 9.36 8.79
CA ASP A 184 -16.70 9.72 8.99
C ASP A 184 -17.11 9.53 10.46
N GLN A 185 -17.83 10.52 11.01
CA GLN A 185 -18.46 10.35 12.31
C GLN A 185 -19.61 9.37 12.13
N SER A 186 -19.30 8.08 12.27
CA SER A 186 -20.33 7.06 12.32
C SER A 186 -21.20 7.30 13.56
N ARG A 187 -22.34 8.00 13.37
CA ARG A 187 -23.46 7.84 14.30
C ARG A 187 -23.91 6.39 14.20
N PRO A 188 -23.91 5.61 15.29
CA PRO A 188 -24.30 4.22 15.21
C PRO A 188 -25.79 4.14 14.87
N GLY A 189 -26.10 3.60 13.68
CA GLY A 189 -27.42 3.06 13.40
C GLY A 189 -28.11 3.60 12.16
N HIS A 190 -27.82 3.01 11.00
CA HIS A 190 -28.86 2.78 9.99
C HIS A 190 -28.64 1.43 9.31
N ARG A 191 -29.29 0.39 9.84
CA ARG A 191 -29.51 -0.86 9.09
C ARG A 191 -30.45 -0.55 7.92
N ARG A 192 -29.94 -0.57 6.69
CA ARG A 192 -30.80 -0.65 5.50
C ARG A 192 -31.36 -2.06 5.42
N ARG A 193 -32.66 -2.23 5.73
CA ARG A 193 -33.41 -3.43 5.36
C ARG A 193 -33.77 -3.33 3.87
N SER A 194 -33.36 -4.30 3.07
CA SER A 194 -33.85 -4.47 1.71
C SER A 194 -35.37 -4.72 1.74
N PRO A 195 -36.16 -4.10 0.85
CA PRO A 195 -37.57 -4.43 0.73
C PRO A 195 -37.74 -5.85 0.20
N ARG A 196 -38.58 -6.64 0.87
CA ARG A 196 -39.08 -7.90 0.31
C ARG A 196 -40.08 -7.54 -0.79
N HIS A 197 -39.83 -8.00 -2.00
CA HIS A 197 -40.83 -8.00 -3.06
C HIS A 197 -41.94 -8.99 -2.68
N ALA A 198 -43.19 -8.51 -2.78
CA ALA A 198 -44.38 -9.34 -2.79
C ALA A 198 -44.78 -9.58 -4.26
#